data_AF-A0A7V9FRN8-F1
#
_entry.id   AF-A0A7V9FRN8-F1
#
_cell.length_a   1.000
_cell.length_b   1.000
_cell.length_c   1.000
_cell.angle_alpha   90.00
_cell.angle_beta   90.00
_cell.angle_gamma   90.00
#
_symmetry.space_group_name_H-M   'P 1'
#
loop_
_entity.id
_entity.type
_entity.pdbx_description
1 polymer ?
#
loop_
_entity_poly.entity_id
_entity_poly.type
_entity_poly.pdbx_seq_one_letter_code
_entity_poly.pdbx_strand_id
1 'polypeptide(L)'
;MEVGRQPAELSKEQREQLHRAHQRLRNTSHALEALTVVEPVRGRWVAAPAPDEALEAAQNDLYNAWQEFWRVHQELLRCDLPPGVFGE
;
A
#
# COMPACT_ATOMS: atom_id res chain seq x y z
N MET A 1 -6.15 -15.12 -22.00
CA MET A 1 -5.82 -14.95 -20.56
C MET A 1 -4.44 -15.52 -20.37
N GLU A 2 -3.41 -14.68 -20.32
CA GLU A 2 -2.11 -15.16 -19.85
C GLU A 2 -2.30 -15.56 -18.39
N VAL A 3 -2.08 -16.83 -18.09
CA VAL A 3 -2.11 -17.30 -16.71
C VAL A 3 -0.84 -16.75 -16.08
N GLY A 4 -1.00 -15.77 -15.18
CA GLY A 4 0.09 -15.21 -14.41
C GLY A 4 0.90 -16.29 -13.71
N ARG A 5 2.18 -16.03 -13.48
CA ARG A 5 3.09 -16.97 -12.80
C ARG A 5 2.59 -17.21 -11.37
N GLN A 6 2.50 -18.46 -10.94
CA GLN A 6 2.07 -18.77 -9.58
C GLN A 6 3.17 -18.42 -8.56
N PRO A 7 2.81 -17.99 -7.33
CA PRO A 7 3.78 -17.71 -6.26
C PRO A 7 4.69 -18.91 -5.92
N ALA A 8 4.21 -20.14 -6.16
CA ALA A 8 4.97 -21.36 -5.97
C ALA A 8 6.19 -21.44 -6.90
N GLU A 9 6.12 -20.83 -8.08
CA GLU A 9 7.17 -20.88 -9.09
C GLU A 9 8.29 -19.87 -8.84
N LEU A 10 8.10 -18.93 -7.90
CA LEU A 10 9.06 -17.88 -7.59
C LEU A 10 10.27 -18.38 -6.80
N SER A 11 11.42 -17.74 -7.02
CA SER A 11 12.60 -17.95 -6.16
C SER A 11 12.33 -17.43 -4.74
N LYS A 12 13.17 -17.84 -3.77
CA LYS A 12 13.08 -17.34 -2.40
C LYS A 12 13.17 -15.80 -2.36
N GLU A 13 14.12 -15.23 -3.10
CA GLU A 13 14.32 -13.78 -3.20
C GLU A 13 13.09 -13.06 -3.79
N GLN A 14 12.48 -13.64 -4.84
CA GLN A 14 11.27 -13.08 -5.44
C GLN A 14 10.07 -13.11 -4.47
N ARG A 15 9.94 -14.16 -3.67
CA ARG A 15 8.91 -14.23 -2.62
C ARG A 15 9.17 -13.22 -1.50
N GLU A 16 10.42 -13.03 -1.11
CA GLU A 16 10.79 -11.99 -0.13
C GLU A 16 10.51 -10.59 -0.67
N GLN A 17 10.75 -10.33 -1.95
CA GLN A 17 10.43 -9.07 -2.59
C GLN A 17 8.92 -8.80 -2.58
N LEU A 18 8.09 -9.78 -2.95
CA LEU A 18 6.62 -9.67 -2.83
C LEU A 18 6.20 -9.40 -1.38
N HIS A 19 6.75 -10.15 -0.43
CA HIS A 19 6.41 -10.00 0.98
C HIS A 19 6.75 -8.58 1.49
N ARG A 20 7.93 -8.04 1.13
CA ARG A 20 8.32 -6.67 1.49
C ARG A 20 7.38 -5.63 0.89
N ALA A 21 6.99 -5.78 -0.38
CA ALA A 21 6.05 -4.86 -1.02
C ALA A 21 4.68 -4.88 -0.34
N HIS A 22 4.15 -6.07 -0.02
CA HIS A 22 2.91 -6.24 0.74
C HIS A 22 3.00 -5.60 2.13
N GLN A 23 4.08 -5.87 2.85
CA GLN A 23 4.29 -5.34 4.19
C GLN A 23 4.40 -3.81 4.18
N ARG A 24 5.10 -3.24 3.19
CA ARG A 24 5.22 -1.79 3.02
C ARG A 24 3.85 -1.16 2.79
N LEU A 25 3.04 -1.70 1.86
CA LEU A 25 1.70 -1.21 1.57
C LEU A 25 0.79 -1.25 2.81
N ARG A 26 0.85 -2.35 3.57
CA ARG A 26 0.11 -2.47 4.84
C ARG A 26 0.54 -1.39 5.84
N ASN A 27 1.85 -1.20 6.02
CA ASN A 27 2.38 -0.26 6.99
C ASN A 27 2.03 1.19 6.66
N THR A 28 2.13 1.59 5.38
CA THR A 28 1.78 2.96 4.96
C THR A 28 0.27 3.22 5.05
N SER A 29 -0.56 2.21 4.75
CA SER A 29 -2.00 2.27 4.95
C SER A 29 -2.36 2.50 6.43
N HIS A 30 -1.77 1.71 7.34
CA HIS A 30 -1.97 1.89 8.79
C HIS A 30 -1.44 3.24 9.29
N ALA A 31 -0.34 3.76 8.71
CA ALA A 31 0.19 5.07 9.08
C ALA A 31 -0.78 6.20 8.72
N LEU A 32 -1.38 6.14 7.52
CA LEU A 32 -2.41 7.09 7.11
C LEU A 32 -3.68 6.96 7.97
N GLU A 33 -4.10 5.73 8.27
CA GLU A 33 -5.24 5.45 9.15
C GLU A 33 -5.03 6.07 10.54
N ALA A 34 -3.83 5.93 11.11
CA ALA A 34 -3.51 6.51 12.42
C ALA A 34 -3.59 8.04 12.46
N LEU A 35 -3.43 8.73 11.31
CA LEU A 35 -3.57 10.18 11.21
C LEU A 35 -5.02 10.63 10.94
N THR A 36 -5.88 9.74 10.44
CA THR A 36 -7.23 10.08 9.96
C THR A 36 -8.35 9.53 10.86
N VAL A 37 -8.11 8.43 11.58
CA VAL A 37 -9.09 7.85 12.50
C VAL A 37 -9.04 8.58 13.84
N VAL A 38 -10.01 9.46 14.04
CA VAL A 38 -10.29 10.10 15.33
C VAL A 38 -11.65 9.61 15.81
N GLU A 39 -11.73 8.40 16.36
CA GLU A 39 -12.92 8.01 17.11
C GLU A 39 -12.93 8.75 18.45
N PRO A 40 -13.90 9.66 18.69
CA PRO A 40 -13.95 10.39 19.95
C PRO A 40 -14.38 9.44 21.07
N VAL A 41 -13.43 9.05 21.93
CA VAL A 41 -13.76 8.29 23.15
C VAL A 41 -14.33 9.25 24.19
N ARG A 42 -15.59 9.02 24.58
CA ARG A 42 -16.31 9.86 25.57
C ARG A 42 -15.50 9.94 26.88
N GLY A 43 -15.13 11.16 27.27
CA GLY A 43 -14.34 11.41 28.50
C GLY A 43 -12.82 11.36 28.33
N ARG A 44 -12.29 11.17 27.12
CA ARG A 44 -10.86 11.37 26.81
C ARG A 44 -10.64 12.66 26.04
N TRP A 45 -9.43 13.20 26.14
CA TRP A 45 -8.99 14.34 25.33
C TRP A 45 -9.07 13.97 23.84
N VAL A 46 -9.78 14.79 23.06
CA VAL A 46 -9.83 14.66 21.59
C VAL A 46 -8.45 15.01 21.07
N ALA A 47 -7.83 14.09 20.32
CA ALA A 47 -6.57 14.37 19.66
C ALA A 47 -6.77 15.52 18.67
N ALA A 48 -5.85 16.48 18.67
CA ALA A 48 -5.83 17.49 17.62
C ALA A 48 -5.65 16.79 16.26
N PRO A 49 -6.30 17.28 15.20
CA PRO A 49 -6.10 16.72 13.87
C PRO A 49 -4.60 16.75 13.50
N ALA A 50 -4.18 15.75 12.72
CA ALA A 50 -2.83 15.73 12.18
C ALA A 50 -2.58 16.99 11.33
N PRO A 51 -1.36 17.58 11.36
CA PRO A 51 -1.00 18.67 10.47
C PRO A 51 -1.14 18.26 8.99
N ASP A 52 -1.53 19.20 8.13
CA ASP A 52 -1.74 18.94 6.70
C ASP A 52 -0.49 18.34 6.03
N GLU A 53 0.70 18.84 6.37
CA GLU A 53 1.98 18.31 5.87
C GLU A 53 2.19 16.83 6.22
N ALA A 54 1.75 16.39 7.40
CA ALA A 54 1.86 15.00 7.83
C ALA A 54 0.86 14.09 7.09
N LEU A 55 -0.35 14.59 6.84
CA LEU A 55 -1.35 13.90 6.04
C LEU A 55 -0.90 13.75 4.58
N GLU A 56 -0.37 14.81 3.98
CA GLU A 56 0.15 14.79 2.62
C GLU A 56 1.33 13.82 2.47
N ALA A 57 2.27 13.85 3.42
CA ALA A 57 3.39 12.91 3.44
C ALA A 57 2.90 11.45 3.52
N ALA A 58 1.94 11.14 4.39
CA ALA A 58 1.40 9.78 4.53
C ALA A 58 0.63 9.32 3.27
N GLN A 59 -0.10 10.23 2.61
CA GLN A 59 -0.78 9.94 1.35
C GLN A 59 0.23 9.64 0.23
N ASN A 60 1.29 10.44 0.12
CA ASN A 60 2.36 10.22 -0.85
C ASN A 60 3.10 8.90 -0.60
N ASP A 61 3.38 8.57 0.66
CA ASP A 61 4.01 7.29 1.04
C ASP A 61 3.11 6.09 0.69
N LEU A 62 1.80 6.19 0.93
CA LEU A 62 0.84 5.16 0.53
C LEU A 62 0.78 5.01 -0.98
N TYR A 63 0.72 6.11 -1.73
CA TYR A 63 0.71 6.09 -3.19
C TYR A 63 1.98 5.43 -3.75
N ASN A 64 3.15 5.81 -3.25
CA ASN A 64 4.43 5.22 -3.66
C ASN A 64 4.49 3.71 -3.34
N ALA A 65 4.03 3.29 -2.15
CA ALA A 65 3.98 1.89 -1.78
C ALA A 65 3.01 1.08 -2.66
N TRP A 66 1.88 1.68 -3.05
CA TRP A 66 0.91 1.08 -3.95
C TRP A 66 1.47 0.91 -5.37
N GLN A 67 2.18 1.92 -5.90
CA GLN A 67 2.89 1.82 -7.19
C GLN A 67 3.96 0.72 -7.16
N GLU A 68 4.77 0.68 -6.09
CA GLU A 68 5.80 -0.36 -5.92
C GLU A 68 5.18 -1.75 -5.87
N PHE A 69 4.12 -1.92 -5.08
CA PHE A 69 3.36 -3.16 -5.00
C PHE A 69 2.93 -3.62 -6.38
N TRP A 70 2.36 -2.72 -7.18
CA TRP A 70 1.84 -3.11 -8.49
C TRP A 70 2.95 -3.46 -9.47
N ARG A 71 4.02 -2.68 -9.50
CA ARG A 71 5.22 -2.97 -10.30
C ARG A 71 5.77 -4.36 -9.97
N VAL A 72 5.89 -4.71 -8.70
CA VAL A 72 6.38 -6.04 -8.28
C VAL A 72 5.43 -7.16 -8.70
N HIS A 73 4.11 -6.95 -8.65
CA HIS A 73 3.14 -7.96 -9.12
C HIS A 73 3.17 -8.13 -10.63
N GLN A 74 3.33 -7.05 -11.40
CA GLN A 74 3.53 -7.10 -12.84
C GLN A 74 4.83 -7.85 -13.19
N GLU A 75 5.95 -7.47 -12.57
CA GLU A 75 7.27 -8.06 -12.84
C GLU A 75 7.32 -9.56 -12.50
N LEU A 76 6.76 -9.96 -11.35
CA LEU A 76 6.95 -11.31 -10.82
C LEU A 76 5.81 -12.26 -11.15
N LEU A 77 4.57 -11.77 -11.16
CA LEU A 77 3.36 -12.58 -11.33
C LEU A 77 2.69 -12.35 -12.67
N ARG A 78 3.12 -11.34 -13.46
CA ARG A 78 2.48 -10.95 -14.73
C ARG A 78 1.00 -10.64 -14.55
N CYS A 79 0.65 -10.02 -13.43
CA CYS A 79 -0.71 -9.53 -13.20
C CYS A 79 -0.90 -8.22 -13.96
N ASP A 80 -1.84 -8.19 -14.91
CA ASP A 80 -2.23 -6.94 -15.55
C ASP A 80 -2.86 -5.99 -14.52
N LEU A 81 -2.54 -4.69 -14.63
CA LEU A 81 -3.24 -3.65 -13.88
C LEU A 81 -4.72 -3.63 -14.37
N PRO A 82 -5.72 -3.61 -13.48
CA PRO A 82 -7.09 -3.46 -13.92
C PRO A 82 -7.23 -2.16 -14.73
N PRO A 83 -7.95 -2.18 -15.87
CA PRO A 83 -8.13 -1.00 -16.70
C PRO A 83 -8.83 0.11 -15.89
N GLY A 84 -8.32 1.34 -15.98
CA GLY A 84 -8.88 2.53 -15.32
C GLY A 84 -8.16 3.03 -14.07
N VAL A 85 -7.05 2.40 -13.67
CA VAL A 85 -6.28 2.79 -12.48
C VAL A 85 -5.29 3.95 -12.74
N PHE A 86 -4.86 4.13 -14.00
CA PHE A 86 -4.29 5.39 -14.48
C PHE A 86 -5.22 5.87 -15.59
N GLY A 87 -6.03 6.88 -15.30
CA GLY A 87 -6.79 7.57 -16.34
C GLY A 87 -5.81 8.17 -17.35
N GLU A 88 -6.10 7.96 -18.63
CA GLU A 88 -5.73 8.92 -19.68
C GLU A 88 -6.56 10.20 -19.51
#